data_AF-A0A1W9GPS1-F1
#
_entry.id   AF-A0A1W9GPS1-F1
#
_cell.length_a   1.000
_cell.length_b   1.000
_cell.length_c   1.000
_cell.angle_alpha   90.00
_cell.angle_beta   90.00
_cell.angle_gamma   90.00
#
_symmetry.space_group_name_H-M   'P 1'
#
loop_
_entity.id
_entity.type
_entity.pdbx_description
1 polymer ?
#
loop_
_entity_poly.entity_id
_entity_poly.type
_entity_poly.pdbx_seq_one_letter_code
_entity_poly.pdbx_strand_id
1 'polypeptide(L)'
;MPDTLVSIAVTLPATTLQIGGTTQAVARVTVDVTDGSVDQRPLTWSSSSPSVATVDTNGLVRGVAAGTAQIRATNGTVTGAATVTVAVPVVAITSAQETAIAAVPVGGRFTLQGPTRNFDVVVNA
;
A
#
# COMPACT_ATOMS: atom_id res chain seq x y z
N MET A 1 37.81 17.05 16.85
CA MET A 1 36.85 17.76 15.97
C MET A 1 35.47 17.18 16.27
N PRO A 2 34.38 17.97 16.27
CA PRO A 2 33.05 17.41 16.50
C PRO A 2 32.66 16.51 15.33
N ASP A 3 32.02 15.39 15.61
CA ASP A 3 31.51 14.49 14.57
C ASP A 3 30.49 15.23 13.71
N THR A 4 30.68 15.19 12.39
CA THR A 4 29.81 15.91 11.46
C THR A 4 29.01 14.93 10.62
N LEU A 5 27.70 15.17 10.55
CA LEU A 5 26.84 14.37 9.70
C LEU A 5 27.08 14.76 8.24
N VAL A 6 27.38 13.78 7.39
CA VAL A 6 27.73 14.02 5.98
C VAL A 6 26.51 13.87 5.09
N SER A 7 25.78 12.76 5.23
CA SER A 7 24.62 12.49 4.37
C SER A 7 23.65 11.47 4.98
N ILE A 8 22.40 11.51 4.52
CA ILE A 8 21.39 10.49 4.81
C ILE A 8 20.83 9.99 3.48
N ALA A 9 21.01 8.71 3.20
CA ALA A 9 20.43 8.03 2.05
C ALA A 9 19.28 7.14 2.53
N VAL A 10 18.05 7.41 2.05
CA VAL A 10 16.89 6.55 2.34
C VAL A 10 16.68 5.61 1.16
N THR A 11 16.71 4.32 1.43
CA THR A 11 16.45 3.26 0.46
C THR A 11 15.21 2.48 0.89
N LEU A 12 14.25 2.30 -0.01
CA LEU A 12 13.15 1.37 0.20
C LEU A 12 13.37 0.11 -0.64
N PRO A 13 13.29 -1.09 -0.04
CA PRO A 13 13.30 -2.33 -0.79
C PRO A 13 12.02 -2.51 -1.62
N ALA A 14 10.89 -1.96 -1.17
CA ALA A 14 9.64 -1.92 -1.92
C ALA A 14 9.20 -0.47 -2.14
N THR A 15 9.33 0.02 -3.38
CA THR A 15 8.77 1.30 -3.80
C THR A 15 7.28 1.18 -4.15
N THR A 16 6.78 -0.04 -4.31
CA THR A 16 5.37 -0.34 -4.53
C THR A 16 4.85 -1.25 -3.41
N LEU A 17 3.76 -0.82 -2.76
CA LEU A 17 3.07 -1.58 -1.72
C LEU A 17 1.62 -1.77 -2.12
N GLN A 18 0.98 -2.83 -1.62
CA GLN A 18 -0.47 -2.95 -1.68
C GLN A 18 -1.11 -2.27 -0.46
N ILE A 19 -2.39 -1.90 -0.56
CA ILE A 19 -3.17 -1.46 0.60
C ILE A 19 -3.07 -2.50 1.72
N GLY A 20 -2.68 -2.06 2.92
CA GLY A 20 -2.42 -2.92 4.09
C GLY A 20 -1.02 -3.52 4.14
N GLY A 21 -0.23 -3.43 3.07
CA GLY A 21 1.14 -3.90 3.01
C GLY A 21 2.09 -3.04 3.84
N THR A 22 3.20 -3.66 4.28
CA THR A 22 4.24 -3.00 5.06
C THR A 22 5.59 -3.16 4.38
N THR A 23 6.44 -2.13 4.42
CA THR A 23 7.84 -2.21 4.01
C THR A 23 8.73 -1.53 5.05
N GLN A 24 9.96 -2.01 5.17
CA GLN A 24 10.96 -1.40 6.04
C GLN A 24 11.79 -0.39 5.23
N ALA A 25 11.65 0.90 5.50
CA ALA A 25 12.54 1.91 4.96
C ALA A 25 13.89 1.81 5.68
N VAL A 26 14.97 1.71 4.90
CA VAL A 26 16.34 1.64 5.43
C VAL A 26 17.00 2.99 5.18
N ALA A 27 17.28 3.73 6.25
CA ALA A 27 18.10 4.94 6.17
C ALA A 27 19.55 4.60 6.48
N ARG A 28 20.45 4.88 5.52
CA ARG A 28 21.90 4.84 5.71
C ARG A 28 22.37 6.25 6.01
N VAL A 29 22.89 6.45 7.22
CA VAL A 29 23.50 7.70 7.63
C VAL A 29 25.00 7.57 7.45
N THR A 30 25.60 8.51 6.73
CA THR A 30 27.05 8.65 6.60
C THR A 30 27.49 9.76 7.54
N VAL A 31 28.37 9.44 8.47
CA VAL A 31 28.92 10.39 9.45
C VAL A 31 30.43 10.40 9.27
N ASP A 32 31.04 11.58 9.23
CA ASP A 32 32.49 11.73 9.27
C ASP A 32 32.87 11.72 10.75
N VAL A 33 33.21 10.54 11.25
CA VAL A 33 33.63 10.30 12.62
C VAL A 33 35.14 10.26 12.67
N THR A 34 35.73 11.20 13.41
CA THR A 34 37.18 11.28 13.57
C THR A 34 37.68 10.39 14.72
N ASP A 35 36.81 10.02 15.67
CA ASP A 35 37.17 9.19 16.84
C ASP A 35 36.67 7.73 16.76
N GLY A 36 35.93 7.37 15.70
CA GLY A 36 35.36 6.03 15.52
C GLY A 36 34.05 5.76 16.28
N SER A 37 33.53 6.74 17.04
CA SER A 37 32.24 6.63 17.73
C SER A 37 31.10 6.98 16.79
N VAL A 38 30.58 5.98 16.07
CA VAL A 38 29.38 6.16 15.23
C VAL A 38 28.17 6.35 16.14
N ASP A 39 27.93 7.57 16.59
CA ASP A 39 26.70 7.94 17.29
C ASP A 39 25.52 7.68 16.34
N GLN A 40 24.79 6.60 16.60
CA GLN A 40 23.52 6.30 15.94
C GLN A 40 22.48 7.30 16.45
N ARG A 41 22.57 8.54 15.96
CA ARG A 41 21.61 9.60 16.30
C ARG A 41 20.22 9.18 15.82
N PRO A 42 19.17 9.37 16.64
CA PRO A 42 17.81 8.99 16.26
C PRO A 42 17.36 9.76 15.01
N LEU A 43 16.90 9.01 14.01
CA LEU A 43 16.31 9.57 12.79
C LEU A 43 14.84 9.90 13.04
N THR A 44 14.44 11.11 12.65
CA THR A 44 13.03 11.51 12.67
C THR A 44 12.41 11.16 11.33
N TRP A 45 11.49 10.20 11.35
CA TRP A 45 10.72 9.81 10.17
C TRP A 45 9.42 10.61 10.07
N SER A 46 9.05 11.00 8.85
CA SER A 46 7.80 11.68 8.56
C SER A 46 7.25 11.22 7.20
N SER A 47 5.93 11.18 7.07
CA SER A 47 5.25 10.89 5.81
C SER A 47 4.53 12.15 5.33
N SER A 48 4.66 12.48 4.04
CA SER A 48 3.90 13.57 3.42
C SER A 48 2.40 13.28 3.33
N SER A 49 2.00 12.01 3.35
CA SER A 49 0.60 11.59 3.15
C SER A 49 0.25 10.44 4.10
N PRO A 50 0.02 10.71 5.41
CA PRO A 50 -0.32 9.67 6.40
C PRO A 50 -1.63 8.93 6.07
N SER A 51 -2.55 9.54 5.33
CA SER A 51 -3.77 8.88 4.83
C SER A 51 -3.51 7.82 3.77
N VAL A 52 -2.36 7.89 3.08
CA VAL A 52 -1.92 6.95 2.02
C VAL A 52 -0.90 5.97 2.58
N ALA A 53 0.13 6.44 3.27
CA ALA A 53 1.11 5.61 3.94
C ALA A 53 1.61 6.26 5.24
N THR A 54 1.63 5.50 6.33
CA THR A 54 2.17 5.91 7.62
C THR A 54 3.58 5.34 7.80
N VAL A 55 4.48 6.07 8.46
CA VAL A 55 5.83 5.59 8.81
C VAL A 55 6.04 5.67 10.31
N ASP A 56 6.60 4.62 10.89
CA ASP A 56 6.94 4.54 12.32
C ASP A 56 8.36 5.10 12.61
N THR A 57 8.70 5.33 13.88
CA THR A 57 10.04 5.78 14.30
C THR A 57 11.15 4.82 13.90
N ASN A 58 10.82 3.54 13.69
CA ASN A 58 11.74 2.53 13.21
C ASN A 58 11.91 2.52 11.68
N GLY A 59 11.22 3.41 10.95
CA GLY A 59 11.18 3.41 9.48
C GLY A 59 10.24 2.36 8.89
N LEU A 60 9.33 1.77 9.68
CA LEU A 60 8.32 0.84 9.18
C LEU A 60 7.22 1.62 8.48
N VAL A 61 7.11 1.48 7.16
CA VAL A 61 6.12 2.15 6.33
C VAL A 61 4.95 1.20 6.07
N ARG A 62 3.73 1.64 6.32
CA ARG A 62 2.49 0.88 6.10
C ARG A 62 1.58 1.62 5.14
N GLY A 63 1.16 0.94 4.07
CA GLY A 63 0.17 1.46 3.14
C GLY A 63 -1.24 1.39 3.74
N VAL A 64 -1.94 2.51 3.79
CA VAL A 64 -3.31 2.64 4.31
C VAL A 64 -4.32 2.76 3.15
N ALA A 65 -3.99 3.54 2.13
CA ALA A 65 -4.85 3.75 0.96
C ALA A 65 -4.02 3.85 -0.31
N ALA A 66 -4.64 3.62 -1.47
CA ALA A 66 -3.94 3.76 -2.74
C ALA A 66 -3.58 5.22 -3.03
N GLY A 67 -2.38 5.42 -3.55
CA GLY A 67 -1.81 6.73 -3.84
C GLY A 67 -0.31 6.74 -3.68
N THR A 68 0.30 7.91 -3.79
CA THR A 68 1.74 8.08 -3.63
C THR A 68 2.01 8.86 -2.35
N ALA A 69 2.95 8.37 -1.54
CA ALA A 69 3.42 9.02 -0.34
C ALA A 69 4.93 9.19 -0.38
N GLN A 70 5.44 10.28 0.18
CA GLN A 70 6.88 10.51 0.31
C GLN A 70 7.26 10.36 1.78
N ILE A 71 8.24 9.50 2.04
CA ILE A 71 8.79 9.22 3.35
C ILE A 71 10.10 10.00 3.48
N ARG A 72 10.21 10.80 4.53
CA ARG A 72 11.38 11.64 4.81
C ARG A 72 12.00 11.24 6.14
N ALA A 73 13.30 11.01 6.14
CA ALA A 73 14.11 10.80 7.32
C ALA A 73 15.01 12.02 7.55
N THR A 74 14.91 12.64 8.72
CA THR A 74 15.67 13.84 9.08
C THR A 74 16.54 13.55 10.31
N ASN A 75 17.80 13.98 10.28
CA ASN A 75 18.70 13.96 11.42
C ASN A 75 19.40 15.32 11.53
N GLY A 76 18.93 16.17 12.44
CA GLY A 76 19.44 17.54 12.59
C GLY A 76 19.27 18.34 11.30
N THR A 77 20.38 18.64 10.63
CA THR A 77 20.44 19.46 9.41
C THR A 77 20.39 18.66 8.11
N VAL A 78 20.50 17.32 8.17
CA VAL A 78 20.54 16.47 6.99
C VAL A 78 19.22 15.71 6.85
N THR A 79 18.76 15.59 5.62
CA THR A 79 17.49 14.94 5.29
C THR A 79 17.67 13.98 4.13
N GLY A 80 17.12 12.78 4.25
CA GLY A 80 16.91 11.86 3.13
C GLY A 80 15.42 11.70 2.86
N ALA A 81 15.06 11.50 1.60
CA ALA A 81 13.67 11.32 1.19
C ALA A 81 13.57 10.14 0.24
N ALA A 82 12.45 9.44 0.28
CA ALA A 82 12.16 8.39 -0.68
C ALA A 82 10.64 8.24 -0.89
N THR A 83 10.26 7.84 -2.09
CA THR A 83 8.86 7.81 -2.52
C THR A 83 8.35 6.38 -2.50
N VAL A 84 7.15 6.18 -1.95
CA VAL A 84 6.43 4.92 -1.93
C VAL A 84 5.08 5.09 -2.61
N THR A 85 4.72 4.12 -3.45
CA THR A 85 3.45 4.08 -4.16
C THR A 85 2.63 2.92 -3.61
N VAL A 86 1.45 3.22 -3.08
CA VAL A 86 0.50 2.23 -2.61
C VAL A 86 -0.50 1.97 -3.75
N ALA A 87 -0.55 0.75 -4.24
CA ALA A 87 -1.50 0.29 -5.23
C ALA A 87 -2.70 -0.40 -4.55
N VAL A 88 -3.89 -0.26 -5.15
CA VAL A 88 -5.04 -1.07 -4.76
C VAL A 88 -4.72 -2.53 -5.11
N PRO A 89 -4.90 -3.49 -4.19
CA PRO A 89 -4.90 -4.89 -4.60
C PRO A 89 -6.02 -5.05 -5.62
N VAL A 90 -5.67 -5.43 -6.86
CA VAL A 90 -6.67 -5.83 -7.84
C VAL A 90 -7.29 -7.11 -7.30
N VAL A 91 -8.41 -6.97 -6.60
CA VAL A 91 -9.31 -8.08 -6.38
C VAL A 91 -9.87 -8.37 -7.77
N ALA A 92 -9.30 -9.37 -8.43
CA ALA A 92 -10.01 -10.02 -9.51
C ALA A 92 -11.29 -10.56 -8.87
N ILE A 93 -12.38 -9.81 -8.99
CA ILE A 93 -13.70 -10.41 -8.90
C ILE A 93 -13.74 -11.40 -10.05
N THR A 94 -13.36 -12.65 -9.78
CA THR A 94 -13.81 -13.77 -10.59
C THR A 94 -15.32 -13.73 -10.44
N SER A 95 -15.97 -13.02 -11.36
CA SER A 95 -17.40 -13.10 -11.63
C SER A 95 -17.70 -14.53 -12.09
N ALA A 96 -17.67 -15.46 -11.15
CA ALA A 96 -18.25 -16.78 -11.33
C ALA A 96 -19.76 -16.60 -11.13
N GLN A 97 -20.43 -16.42 -12.26
CA GLN A 97 -21.88 -16.36 -12.44
C GLN A 97 -22.57 -15.06 -12.01
N GLU A 98 -22.83 -14.20 -12.99
CA GLU A 98 -24.24 -14.05 -13.35
C GLU A 98 -24.36 -14.43 -14.83
N THR A 99 -25.14 -15.48 -15.05
CA THR A 99 -25.44 -16.11 -16.33
C THR A 99 -25.79 -15.07 -17.38
N ALA A 100 -25.31 -15.30 -18.59
CA ALA A 100 -25.73 -14.65 -19.81
C ALA A 100 -27.14 -14.04 -19.70
N ILE A 101 -27.24 -12.72 -19.86
CA ILE A 101 -28.46 -12.11 -20.39
C ILE A 101 -28.60 -12.56 -21.84
N ALA A 102 -28.90 -13.85 -22.03
CA ALA A 102 -29.51 -14.33 -23.25
C ALA A 102 -30.80 -13.52 -23.34
N ALA A 103 -30.87 -12.66 -24.35
CA ALA A 103 -32.07 -11.92 -24.72
C ALA A 103 -33.26 -12.88 -24.66
N VAL A 104 -34.05 -12.75 -23.61
CA VAL A 104 -35.27 -13.53 -23.43
C VAL A 104 -36.34 -12.82 -24.25
N PRO A 105 -36.82 -13.39 -25.37
CA PRO A 105 -38.01 -12.87 -26.00
C PRO A 105 -39.19 -13.01 -25.03
N VAL A 106 -40.00 -11.94 -24.92
CA VAL A 106 -41.26 -11.93 -24.17
C VAL A 106 -42.06 -13.20 -24.47
N GLY A 107 -42.38 -13.99 -23.43
CA GLY A 107 -43.18 -15.22 -23.53
C GLY A 107 -42.49 -16.54 -23.14
N GLY A 108 -41.23 -16.53 -22.73
CA GLY A 108 -40.52 -17.75 -22.28
C GLY A 108 -40.79 -18.13 -20.82
N ARG A 109 -41.08 -19.41 -20.55
CA ARG A 109 -41.16 -19.98 -19.19
C ARG A 109 -39.75 -20.31 -18.69
N PHE A 110 -39.33 -19.71 -17.57
CA PHE A 110 -38.04 -20.01 -16.94
C PHE A 110 -38.23 -20.96 -15.76
N THR A 111 -37.86 -22.22 -15.93
CA THR A 111 -37.72 -23.16 -14.81
C THR A 111 -36.32 -23.01 -14.21
N LEU A 112 -36.22 -22.35 -13.06
CA LEU A 112 -35.00 -22.32 -12.26
C LEU A 112 -34.88 -23.64 -11.48
N GLN A 113 -34.05 -24.56 -11.97
CA GLN A 113 -33.74 -25.81 -11.27
C GLN A 113 -32.60 -25.56 -10.26
N GLY A 114 -32.97 -25.22 -9.03
CA GLY A 114 -32.07 -25.32 -7.87
C GLY A 114 -32.26 -26.67 -7.16
N PRO A 115 -31.24 -27.22 -6.46
CA PRO A 115 -31.30 -28.57 -5.88
C PRO A 115 -32.29 -28.73 -4.71
N THR A 116 -33.03 -27.69 -4.31
CA THR A 116 -33.87 -27.77 -3.09
C THR A 116 -35.29 -27.24 -3.23
N ARG A 117 -35.62 -26.29 -4.12
CA ARG A 117 -37.04 -25.88 -4.36
C ARG A 117 -37.24 -25.32 -5.77
N ASN A 118 -38.18 -25.88 -6.51
CA ASN A 118 -38.66 -25.36 -7.78
C ASN A 118 -39.66 -24.21 -7.50
N PHE A 119 -39.37 -23.00 -7.94
CA PHE A 119 -40.34 -21.92 -8.01
C PHE A 119 -40.68 -21.67 -9.48
N ASP A 120 -41.90 -22.01 -9.89
CA ASP A 120 -42.43 -21.65 -11.20
C ASP A 120 -42.88 -20.19 -11.13
N VAL A 121 -42.15 -19.29 -11.77
CA VAL A 121 -42.57 -17.89 -11.90
C VAL A 121 -43.22 -17.74 -13.27
N VAL A 122 -44.56 -17.70 -13.29
CA VAL A 122 -45.33 -17.30 -14.47
C VAL A 122 -45.36 -15.77 -14.49
N VAL A 123 -44.62 -15.17 -15.41
CA VAL A 123 -44.73 -13.73 -15.70
C VAL A 123 -45.94 -13.56 -16.60
N ASN A 124 -47.07 -13.09 -16.06
CA ASN A 124 -48.22 -12.68 -16.86
C ASN A 124 -48.04 -11.21 -17.29
N ALA A 125 -48.45 -10.95 -18.54
CA ALA A 125 -48.42 -9.63 -19.17
C ALA A 125 -49.33 -8.61 -18.49
#